data_AF-A0A960D2I4-F1
#
_entry.id   AF-A0A960D2I4-F1
#
_cell.length_a   1.000
_cell.length_b   1.000
_cell.length_c   1.000
_cell.angle_alpha   90.00
_cell.angle_beta   90.00
_cell.angle_gamma   90.00
#
_symmetry.space_group_name_H-M   'P 1'
#
loop_
_entity.id
_entity.type
_entity.pdbx_description
1 polymer ?
#
loop_
_entity_poly.entity_id
_entity_poly.type
_entity_poly.pdbx_seq_one_letter_code
_entity_poly.pdbx_strand_id
1 'polypeptide(L)'
;ATSLPRPTGRTRVHKPPVSLPAIGFRLARGVLHQLRQEDPQHHERPQLNIPTQDARWFLLCNVDGVTVTTADGRGVVYRQRDRAKMFALLRTSLRQHIRLARKYNRMRKVYRDALPALSSQQKWEAVLNSEVAARG
;
A
#
# COMPACT_ATOMS: atom_id res chain seq x y z
N ALA A 1 1.56 -16.76 18.60
CA ALA A 1 0.67 -16.09 17.62
C ALA A 1 -0.17 -15.07 18.38
N THR A 2 -0.07 -13.79 18.06
CA THR A 2 -0.87 -12.74 18.71
C THR A 2 -2.35 -13.01 18.44
N SER A 3 -3.10 -13.33 19.49
CA SER A 3 -4.53 -13.67 19.39
C SER A 3 -5.30 -12.41 19.00
N LEU A 4 -5.75 -12.34 17.74
CA LEU A 4 -6.60 -11.25 17.27
C LEU A 4 -8.04 -11.45 17.79
N PRO A 5 -8.74 -10.37 18.16
CA PRO A 5 -10.13 -10.46 18.59
C PRO A 5 -10.99 -11.03 17.47
N ARG A 6 -12.01 -11.82 17.87
CA ARG A 6 -12.94 -12.45 16.92
C ARG A 6 -13.62 -11.36 16.07
N PRO A 7 -13.67 -11.52 14.74
CA PRO A 7 -14.29 -10.52 13.88
C PRO A 7 -15.79 -10.42 14.13
N THR A 8 -16.35 -9.21 13.99
CA THR A 8 -17.79 -8.96 14.20
C THR A 8 -18.66 -9.46 13.04
N GLY A 9 -18.09 -9.59 11.84
CA GLY A 9 -18.77 -10.03 10.62
C GLY A 9 -18.24 -11.35 10.04
N ARG A 10 -18.97 -11.87 9.05
CA ARG A 10 -18.57 -13.03 8.23
C ARG A 10 -18.08 -12.57 6.86
N THR A 11 -16.90 -13.03 6.46
CA THR A 11 -16.35 -12.79 5.12
C THR A 11 -17.21 -13.53 4.09
N ARG A 12 -17.82 -12.79 3.17
CA ARG A 12 -18.52 -13.35 2.00
C ARG A 12 -17.59 -13.27 0.80
N VAL A 13 -17.48 -14.35 0.05
CA VAL A 13 -16.74 -14.38 -1.22
C VAL A 13 -17.47 -13.45 -2.20
N HIS A 14 -16.83 -12.34 -2.57
CA HIS A 14 -17.38 -11.39 -3.52
C HIS A 14 -16.87 -11.71 -4.92
N LYS A 15 -17.79 -12.01 -5.85
CA LYS A 15 -17.44 -12.08 -7.27
C LYS A 15 -16.91 -10.71 -7.72
N PRO A 16 -15.78 -10.64 -8.44
CA PRO A 16 -15.23 -9.38 -8.90
C PRO A 16 -16.22 -8.66 -9.82
N PRO A 17 -16.37 -7.32 -9.70
CA PRO A 17 -17.12 -6.57 -10.69
C PRO A 17 -16.35 -6.60 -12.02
N VAL A 18 -16.95 -7.18 -13.05
CA VAL A 18 -16.34 -7.31 -14.39
C VAL A 18 -16.92 -6.34 -15.42
N SER A 19 -18.10 -5.77 -15.17
CA SER A 19 -18.74 -4.80 -16.05
C SER A 19 -18.42 -3.36 -15.64
N LEU A 20 -18.24 -2.46 -16.62
CA LEU A 20 -17.93 -1.04 -16.37
C LEU A 20 -18.92 -0.35 -15.42
N PRO A 21 -20.25 -0.54 -15.52
CA PRO A 21 -21.20 0.07 -14.58
C PRO A 21 -21.01 -0.45 -13.15
N ALA A 22 -20.76 -1.76 -12.98
CA ALA A 22 -20.54 -2.35 -11.67
C ALA A 22 -19.22 -1.86 -11.05
N ILE A 23 -18.17 -1.71 -11.86
CA ILE A 23 -16.89 -1.13 -11.43
C ILE A 23 -17.10 0.31 -10.96
N GLY A 24 -17.77 1.14 -11.77
CA GLY A 24 -18.06 2.54 -11.44
C GLY A 24 -18.87 2.68 -10.15
N PHE A 25 -19.91 1.87 -9.98
CA PHE A 25 -20.71 1.85 -8.75
C PHE A 25 -19.89 1.48 -7.51
N ARG A 26 -19.05 0.45 -7.59
CA ARG A 26 -18.18 0.02 -6.49
C ARG A 26 -17.14 1.08 -6.14
N LEU A 27 -16.58 1.75 -7.15
CA LEU A 27 -15.66 2.86 -6.97
C LEU A 27 -16.34 4.02 -6.26
N ALA A 28 -17.48 4.50 -6.78
CA ALA A 28 -18.23 5.61 -6.21
C ALA A 28 -18.62 5.34 -4.75
N ARG A 29 -19.13 4.14 -4.46
CA ARG A 29 -19.45 3.71 -3.09
C ARG A 29 -18.21 3.72 -2.18
N GLY A 30 -17.09 3.18 -2.67
CA GLY A 30 -15.83 3.16 -1.94
C GLY A 30 -15.32 4.57 -1.63
N VAL A 31 -15.33 5.47 -2.62
CA VAL A 31 -14.94 6.88 -2.44
C VAL A 31 -15.83 7.54 -1.39
N LEU A 32 -17.15 7.39 -1.50
CA LEU A 32 -18.08 7.96 -0.51
C LEU A 32 -17.80 7.44 0.91
N HIS A 33 -17.49 6.15 1.05
CA HIS A 33 -17.14 5.56 2.34
C HIS A 33 -15.83 6.12 2.90
N GLN A 34 -14.79 6.29 2.07
CA GLN A 34 -13.51 6.86 2.49
C GLN A 34 -13.61 8.32 2.96
N LEU A 35 -14.59 9.07 2.45
CA LEU A 35 -14.82 10.46 2.85
C LEU A 35 -15.56 10.57 4.19
N ARG A 36 -16.30 9.53 4.59
CA ARG A 36 -17.03 9.46 5.85
C ARG A 36 -16.09 9.23 7.03
N GLN A 37 -16.53 9.63 8.21
CA GLN A 37 -15.82 9.34 9.47
C GLN A 37 -15.81 7.83 9.72
N GLU A 38 -14.69 7.33 10.21
CA GLU A 38 -14.50 5.94 10.66
C GLU A 38 -15.18 5.68 12.00
N ASP A 39 -15.67 4.46 12.17
CA ASP A 39 -16.13 3.96 13.45
C ASP A 39 -14.94 3.37 14.23
N PRO A 40 -14.55 3.97 15.37
CA PRO A 40 -13.39 3.55 16.15
C PRO A 40 -13.54 2.14 16.75
N GLN A 41 -14.75 1.62 16.89
CA GLN A 41 -14.95 0.24 17.37
C GLN A 41 -14.30 -0.78 16.43
N HIS A 42 -14.21 -0.46 15.14
CA HIS A 42 -13.58 -1.30 14.14
C HIS A 42 -12.05 -1.27 14.18
N HIS A 43 -11.44 -0.43 15.04
CA HIS A 43 -10.00 -0.43 15.30
C HIS A 43 -9.63 -1.33 16.49
N GLU A 44 -10.58 -1.59 17.39
CA GLU A 44 -10.41 -2.54 18.48
C GLU A 44 -10.80 -3.96 18.07
N ARG A 45 -11.90 -4.08 17.31
CA ARG A 45 -12.43 -5.37 16.84
C ARG A 45 -12.55 -5.37 15.32
N PRO A 46 -11.87 -6.28 14.61
CA PRO A 46 -11.94 -6.29 13.15
C PRO A 46 -13.35 -6.64 12.68
N GLN A 47 -13.79 -6.02 11.60
CA GLN A 47 -15.06 -6.35 10.97
C GLN A 47 -14.99 -7.69 10.28
N LEU A 48 -13.88 -7.97 9.59
CA LEU A 48 -13.72 -9.14 8.73
C LEU A 48 -12.30 -9.69 8.83
N ASN A 49 -12.20 -11.01 8.67
CA ASN A 49 -10.94 -11.71 8.44
C ASN A 49 -10.88 -12.14 6.97
N ILE A 50 -10.01 -11.51 6.19
CA ILE A 50 -9.98 -11.64 4.74
C ILE A 50 -8.70 -12.39 4.34
N PRO A 51 -8.79 -13.49 3.59
CA PRO A 51 -7.61 -14.14 3.03
C PRO A 51 -6.98 -13.25 1.95
N THR A 52 -5.67 -13.37 1.74
CA THR A 52 -4.91 -12.52 0.81
C THR A 52 -5.52 -12.50 -0.60
N GLN A 53 -6.01 -13.64 -1.07
CA GLN A 53 -6.65 -13.80 -2.38
C GLN A 53 -7.91 -12.93 -2.57
N ASP A 54 -8.63 -12.65 -1.48
CA ASP A 54 -9.88 -11.87 -1.49
C ASP A 54 -9.67 -10.40 -1.12
N ALA A 55 -8.43 -10.02 -0.74
CA ALA A 55 -8.06 -8.69 -0.27
C ALA A 55 -8.00 -7.64 -1.40
N ARG A 56 -9.08 -7.49 -2.16
CA ARG A 56 -9.19 -6.63 -3.34
C ARG A 56 -9.86 -5.29 -3.01
N TRP A 57 -9.55 -4.26 -3.80
CA TRP A 57 -9.97 -2.87 -3.52
C TRP A 57 -11.49 -2.70 -3.38
N PHE A 58 -12.30 -3.38 -4.20
CA PHE A 58 -13.77 -3.23 -4.21
C PHE A 58 -14.46 -3.83 -2.97
N LEU A 59 -13.74 -4.67 -2.23
CA LEU A 59 -14.17 -5.23 -0.94
C LEU A 59 -13.64 -4.35 0.19
N LEU A 60 -12.32 -4.08 0.18
CA LEU A 60 -11.64 -3.32 1.24
C LEU A 60 -12.04 -1.85 1.32
N CYS A 61 -12.53 -1.25 0.25
CA CYS A 61 -12.91 0.17 0.25
C CYS A 61 -14.18 0.48 1.07
N ASN A 62 -14.90 -0.54 1.56
CA ASN A 62 -16.18 -0.41 2.27
C ASN A 62 -16.09 -0.82 3.76
N VAL A 63 -14.89 -0.95 4.31
CA VAL A 63 -14.63 -1.44 5.67
C VAL A 63 -13.68 -0.51 6.40
N ASP A 64 -13.86 -0.42 7.73
CA ASP A 64 -13.11 0.45 8.63
C ASP A 64 -11.97 -0.28 9.33
N GLY A 65 -12.08 -1.59 9.53
CA GLY A 65 -11.01 -2.38 10.11
C GLY A 65 -11.11 -3.85 9.78
N VAL A 66 -10.04 -4.42 9.25
CA VAL A 66 -10.01 -5.83 8.81
C VAL A 66 -8.67 -6.47 9.09
N THR A 67 -8.67 -7.77 9.35
CA THR A 67 -7.44 -8.56 9.34
C THR A 67 -7.27 -9.15 7.94
N VAL A 68 -6.06 -9.03 7.40
CA VAL A 68 -5.71 -9.61 6.10
C VAL A 68 -4.55 -10.57 6.32
N THR A 69 -4.67 -11.81 5.83
CA THR A 69 -3.54 -12.74 5.90
C THR A 69 -2.38 -12.21 5.08
N THR A 70 -1.15 -12.38 5.57
CA THR A 70 0.05 -12.03 4.82
C THR A 70 0.20 -12.93 3.61
N ALA A 71 0.87 -12.45 2.55
CA ALA A 71 1.01 -13.19 1.30
C ALA A 71 1.80 -14.51 1.46
N ASP A 72 2.64 -14.59 2.50
CA ASP A 72 3.39 -15.78 2.86
C ASP A 72 2.60 -16.76 3.74
N GLY A 73 1.37 -16.41 4.13
CA GLY A 73 0.48 -17.25 4.94
C GLY A 73 0.88 -17.42 6.40
N ARG A 74 2.00 -16.82 6.84
CA ARG A 74 2.55 -17.01 8.19
C ARG A 74 1.94 -16.08 9.24
N GLY A 75 1.14 -15.11 8.82
CA GLY A 75 0.60 -14.12 9.73
C GLY A 75 -0.62 -13.38 9.18
N VAL A 76 -1.01 -12.38 9.94
CA VAL A 76 -2.19 -11.55 9.70
C VAL A 76 -1.84 -10.11 10.06
N VAL A 77 -2.25 -9.18 9.21
CA VAL A 77 -2.04 -7.75 9.40
C VAL A 77 -3.40 -7.10 9.64
N TYR A 78 -3.51 -6.35 10.72
CA TYR A 78 -4.69 -5.53 10.98
C TYR A 78 -4.59 -4.22 10.20
N ARG A 79 -5.46 -4.06 9.20
CA ARG A 79 -5.60 -2.83 8.43
C ARG A 79 -6.76 -2.03 9.00
N GLN A 80 -6.49 -0.77 9.34
CA GLN A 80 -7.46 0.15 9.93
C GLN A 80 -7.55 1.40 9.07
N ARG A 81 -8.78 1.84 8.81
CA ARG A 81 -9.05 3.08 8.08
C ARG A 81 -9.01 4.24 9.06
N ASP A 82 -8.19 5.23 8.73
CA ASP A 82 -8.12 6.51 9.43
C ASP A 82 -8.17 7.62 8.38
N ARG A 83 -9.23 8.43 8.43
CA ARG A 83 -9.49 9.44 7.40
C ARG A 83 -8.41 10.52 7.40
N ALA A 84 -7.97 10.96 8.58
CA ALA A 84 -6.97 12.01 8.70
C ALA A 84 -5.61 11.55 8.16
N LYS A 85 -5.17 10.34 8.52
CA LYS A 85 -3.95 9.72 8.02
C LYS A 85 -4.03 9.51 6.50
N MET A 86 -5.16 9.03 5.98
CA MET A 86 -5.37 8.84 4.55
C MET A 86 -5.13 10.13 3.77
N PHE A 87 -5.76 11.24 4.19
CA PHE A 87 -5.57 12.52 3.51
C PHE A 87 -4.15 13.09 3.67
N ALA A 88 -3.51 12.90 4.82
CA ALA A 88 -2.13 13.31 5.03
C ALA A 88 -1.16 12.58 4.08
N LEU A 89 -1.31 11.26 3.96
CA LEU A 89 -0.52 10.43 3.04
C LEU A 89 -0.82 10.78 1.58
N LEU A 90 -2.09 10.99 1.22
CA LEU A 90 -2.49 11.37 -0.13
C LEU A 90 -1.86 12.71 -0.55
N ARG A 91 -1.92 13.73 0.31
CA ARG A 91 -1.30 15.04 0.05
C ARG A 91 0.21 14.92 -0.13
N THR A 92 0.86 14.10 0.70
CA THR A 92 2.29 13.84 0.62
C THR A 92 2.65 13.16 -0.69
N SER A 93 1.90 12.13 -1.06
CA SER A 93 2.07 11.40 -2.32
C SER A 93 1.90 12.33 -3.52
N LEU A 94 0.82 13.13 -3.57
CA LEU A 94 0.58 14.07 -4.66
C LEU A 94 1.71 15.11 -4.79
N ARG A 95 2.18 15.65 -3.67
CA ARG A 95 3.32 16.57 -3.64
C ARG A 95 4.58 15.92 -4.22
N GLN A 96 4.84 14.66 -3.88
CA GLN A 96 5.98 13.90 -4.41
C GLN A 96 5.82 13.63 -5.91
N HIS A 97 4.63 13.26 -6.38
CA HIS A 97 4.36 13.05 -7.81
C HIS A 97 4.54 14.34 -8.62
N ILE A 98 4.05 15.48 -8.12
CA ILE A 98 4.28 16.79 -8.75
C ILE A 98 5.77 17.13 -8.79
N ARG A 99 6.50 16.90 -7.69
CA ARG A 99 7.96 17.12 -7.63
C ARG A 99 8.69 16.21 -8.62
N LEU A 100 8.29 14.95 -8.72
CA LEU A 100 8.86 13.99 -9.66
C LEU A 100 8.62 14.44 -11.10
N ALA A 101 7.38 14.78 -11.46
CA ALA A 101 7.03 15.26 -12.79
C ALA A 101 7.85 16.51 -13.18
N ARG A 102 7.95 17.48 -12.27
CA ARG A 102 8.75 18.71 -12.50
C ARG A 102 10.24 18.42 -12.66
N LYS A 103 10.79 17.47 -11.89
CA LYS A 103 12.22 17.14 -11.91
C LYS A 103 12.60 16.11 -12.96
N TYR A 104 11.62 15.47 -13.61
CA TYR A 104 11.84 14.30 -14.48
C TYR A 104 12.88 14.56 -15.58
N ASN A 105 12.71 15.63 -16.36
CA ASN A 105 13.62 15.94 -17.47
C ASN A 105 15.06 16.22 -16.99
N ARG A 106 15.20 16.93 -15.86
CA ARG A 106 16.51 17.18 -15.25
C ARG A 106 17.14 15.89 -14.75
N MET A 107 16.40 15.08 -14.01
CA MET A 107 16.90 13.82 -13.46
C MET A 107 17.28 12.85 -14.57
N ARG A 108 16.49 12.76 -15.65
CA ARG A 108 16.83 11.99 -16.84
C ARG A 108 18.21 12.36 -17.41
N LYS A 109 18.54 13.65 -17.49
CA LYS A 109 19.87 14.09 -17.95
C LYS A 109 20.96 13.70 -16.95
N VAL A 110 20.77 14.01 -15.67
CA VAL A 110 21.72 13.65 -14.60
C VAL A 110 22.03 12.15 -14.58
N TYR A 111 21.02 11.30 -14.65
CA TYR A 111 21.21 9.84 -14.65
C TYR A 111 21.92 9.34 -15.92
N ARG A 112 21.68 9.96 -17.08
CA ARG A 112 22.37 9.60 -18.33
C ARG A 112 23.82 10.03 -18.32
N ASP A 113 24.09 11.25 -17.86
CA ASP A 113 25.46 11.77 -17.75
C ASP A 113 26.26 10.97 -16.71
N ALA A 114 25.58 10.48 -15.66
CA ALA A 114 26.19 9.60 -14.65
C ALA A 114 26.32 8.13 -15.09
N LEU A 115 25.74 7.72 -16.23
CA LEU A 115 25.72 6.33 -16.68
C LEU A 115 27.12 5.69 -16.71
N PRO A 116 28.16 6.32 -17.32
CA PRO A 116 29.49 5.72 -17.37
C PRO A 116 30.08 5.49 -15.98
N ALA A 117 29.82 6.39 -15.03
CA ALA A 117 30.29 6.24 -13.65
C ALA A 117 29.53 5.14 -12.91
N LEU A 118 28.20 5.06 -13.09
CA LEU A 118 27.34 4.07 -12.44
C LEU A 118 27.59 2.64 -12.93
N SER A 119 28.03 2.47 -14.18
CA SER A 119 28.36 1.17 -14.77
C SER A 119 29.86 0.85 -14.76
N SER A 120 30.71 1.73 -14.20
CA SER A 120 32.16 1.51 -14.21
C SER A 120 32.57 0.47 -13.17
N GLN A 121 33.43 -0.47 -13.59
CA GLN A 121 33.99 -1.50 -12.71
C GLN A 121 34.68 -0.88 -11.49
N GLN A 122 35.49 0.17 -11.69
CA GLN A 122 36.21 0.87 -10.62
C GLN A 122 35.27 1.39 -9.52
N LYS A 123 34.07 1.88 -9.88
CA LYS A 123 33.11 2.40 -8.91
C LYS A 123 32.38 1.28 -8.15
N TRP A 124 32.16 0.15 -8.79
CA TRP A 124 31.64 -1.06 -8.13
C TRP A 124 32.66 -1.70 -7.20
N GLU A 125 33.93 -1.79 -7.61
CA GLU A 125 35.02 -2.28 -6.78
C GLU A 125 35.17 -1.45 -5.50
N ALA A 126 35.06 -0.13 -5.59
CA ALA A 126 35.11 0.75 -4.42
C ALA A 126 33.97 0.46 -3.42
N VAL A 127 32.75 0.20 -3.89
CA VAL A 127 31.60 -0.11 -3.01
C VAL A 127 31.73 -1.52 -2.41
N LEU A 128 32.06 -2.51 -3.24
CA LEU A 128 32.13 -3.91 -2.79
C LEU A 128 33.31 -4.14 -1.85
N ASN A 129 34.48 -3.59 -2.16
CA ASN A 129 35.66 -3.77 -1.32
C ASN A 129 35.57 -2.98 -0.01
N SER A 130 34.89 -1.83 0.01
CA SER A 130 34.62 -1.09 1.25
C SER A 130 33.62 -1.81 2.17
N GLU A 131 32.60 -2.48 1.62
CA GLU A 131 31.72 -3.35 2.42
C GLU A 131 32.45 -4.56 2.99
N VAL A 132 33.38 -5.16 2.23
CA VAL A 132 34.21 -6.28 2.73
C VAL A 132 35.13 -5.82 3.85
N ALA A 133 35.77 -4.65 3.70
CA ALA A 133 36.61 -4.06 4.75
C ALA A 133 35.83 -3.63 6.01
N ALA A 134 34.53 -3.31 5.89
CA ALA A 134 33.68 -2.96 7.04
C ALA A 134 33.11 -4.19 7.79
N ARG A 135 33.25 -5.40 7.23
CA ARG A 135 32.75 -6.65 7.81
C ARG A 135 33.87 -7.57 8.33
N GLY A 136 35.13 -7.25 8.06
CA GLY A 136 36.32 -7.91 8.64
C GLY A 136 36.84 -7.16 9.85
#